data_AF-U9TBG5-F1
#
_entry.id   AF-U9TBG5-F1
#
_cell.length_a   1.000
_cell.length_b   1.000
_cell.length_c   1.000
_cell.angle_alpha   90.00
_cell.angle_beta   90.00
_cell.angle_gamma   90.00
#
_symmetry.space_group_name_H-M   'P 1'
#
loop_
_entity.id
_entity.type
_entity.pdbx_description
1 polymer ?
#
loop_
_entity_poly.entity_id
_entity_poly.type
_entity_poly.pdbx_seq_one_letter_code
_entity_poly.pdbx_strand_id
1 'polypeptide(L)' 'MALSDIIQDFENLLENGDPYDVIIKSSDDPLKEFKAHSTILRARAPYFSTALDTNKIQDGVHYFEESSIHSTVWPVIL' A
#
# COMPACT_ATOMS: atom_id res chain seq x y z
N MET A 1 22.55 7.87 13.26
CA MET A 1 21.59 7.75 12.16
C MET A 1 21.34 9.15 11.65
N ALA A 2 21.82 9.47 10.45
CA ALA A 2 21.53 10.75 9.83
C ALA A 2 20.09 10.72 9.28
N LEU A 3 19.46 11.89 9.14
CA LEU A 3 18.14 12.00 8.52
C LEU A 3 18.12 11.41 7.10
N SER A 4 19.24 11.52 6.37
CA SER A 4 19.44 10.93 5.06
C SER A 4 19.29 9.41 5.06
N ASP A 5 19.82 8.74 6.09
CA ASP A 5 19.80 7.28 6.17
C ASP A 5 18.35 6.80 6.37
N ILE A 6 17.60 7.47 7.23
CA ILE A 6 16.19 7.17 7.49
C ILE A 6 15.32 7.37 6.25
N ILE A 7 15.54 8.46 5.52
CA ILE A 7 14.81 8.74 4.27
C ILE A 7 15.09 7.62 3.27
N GLN A 8 16.35 7.22 3.11
CA GLN A 8 16.72 6.14 2.18
C GLN A 8 16.10 4.80 2.57
N ASP A 9 16.05 4.49 3.87
CA ASP A 9 15.42 3.27 4.38
C ASP A 9 13.91 3.25 4.07
N PHE A 10 13.22 4.40 4.20
CA PHE A 10 11.80 4.52 3.86
C PHE A 10 11.55 4.51 2.35
N GLU A 11 12.41 5.13 1.54
CA GLU A 11 12.36 5.01 0.07
C GLU A 11 12.52 3.55 -0.36
N ASN A 12 13.48 2.84 0.23
CA ASN A 12 13.66 1.41 -0.03
C ASN A 12 12.43 0.61 0.37
N LEU A 13 11.78 0.92 1.50
CA LEU A 13 10.53 0.26 1.89
C LEU A 13 9.37 0.63 0.97
N LEU A 14 9.34 1.84 0.42
CA LEU A 14 8.31 2.26 -0.53
C LEU A 14 8.43 1.49 -1.85
N GLU A 15 9.65 1.39 -2.38
CA GLU A 15 9.95 0.77 -3.67
C GLU A 15 10.00 -0.76 -3.60
N ASN A 16 10.56 -1.32 -2.52
CA ASN A 16 10.67 -2.76 -2.34
C ASN A 16 9.45 -3.29 -1.60
N GLY A 17 8.50 -3.85 -2.35
CA GLY A 17 7.27 -4.45 -1.82
C GLY A 17 7.47 -5.78 -1.06
N ASP A 18 8.57 -6.00 -0.35
CA ASP A 18 8.78 -7.18 0.50
C ASP A 18 9.52 -6.81 1.81
N PRO A 19 9.01 -7.21 3.00
CA PRO A 19 7.75 -7.92 3.23
C PRO A 19 6.54 -6.98 3.18
N TYR A 20 5.66 -7.18 2.20
CA TYR A 20 4.37 -6.48 2.11
C TYR A 20 3.34 -7.08 3.07
N ASP A 21 2.40 -6.25 3.51
CA ASP A 21 1.24 -6.64 4.32
C ASP A 21 -0.09 -6.13 3.71
N VAL A 22 -0.05 -5.54 2.51
CA VAL A 22 -1.23 -5.13 1.75
C VAL A 22 -1.12 -5.60 0.29
N ILE A 23 -2.20 -6.20 -0.22
CA ILE A 23 -2.43 -6.41 -1.64
C ILE A 23 -3.62 -5.53 -2.05
N ILE A 24 -3.39 -4.64 -3.01
CA ILE A 24 -4.41 -3.78 -3.61
C ILE A 24 -4.84 -4.40 -4.93
N LYS A 25 -6.12 -4.76 -5.04
CA LYS A 25 -6.74 -5.22 -6.28
C LYS A 25 -7.40 -4.06 -6.99
N SER A 26 -7.04 -3.85 -8.25
CA SER A 26 -7.66 -2.80 -9.04
C SER A 26 -9.05 -3.22 -9.52
N SER A 27 -10.04 -2.33 -9.40
CA SER A 27 -11.40 -2.63 -9.87
C SER A 27 -11.55 -2.61 -11.40
N ASP A 28 -10.72 -1.81 -12.07
CA ASP A 28 -10.69 -1.63 -13.53
C ASP A 28 -9.87 -2.71 -14.25
N ASP A 29 -8.96 -3.39 -13.54
CA ASP A 29 -8.20 -4.53 -14.04
C ASP A 29 -7.99 -5.55 -12.90
N PRO A 30 -8.88 -6.56 -12.78
CA PRO A 30 -8.81 -7.56 -11.71
C PRO A 30 -7.55 -8.43 -11.71
N LEU A 31 -6.80 -8.45 -12.82
CA LEU A 31 -5.53 -9.17 -12.91
C LEU A 31 -4.35 -8.32 -12.40
N LYS A 32 -4.57 -7.02 -12.19
CA LYS A 32 -3.56 -6.08 -11.75
C LYS A 32 -3.64 -5.90 -10.25
N GLU A 33 -2.59 -6.37 -9.58
CA GLU A 33 -2.40 -6.26 -8.14
C GLU A 33 -1.18 -5.40 -7.82
N PHE A 34 -1.27 -4.66 -6.73
CA PHE A 34 -0.15 -3.90 -6.19
C PHE A 34 0.16 -4.34 -4.77
N LYS A 35 1.45 -4.53 -4.47
CA LYS A 35 1.93 -4.84 -3.12
C LYS A 35 2.36 -3.56 -2.43
N ALA A 36 1.98 -3.42 -1.17
CA ALA A 36 2.24 -2.21 -0.41
C ALA A 36 2.41 -2.50 1.08
N HIS A 37 2.81 -1.47 1.82
CA HIS A 37 2.96 -1.49 3.26
C HIS A 37 1.85 -0.66 3.93
N SER A 38 1.09 -1.28 4.82
CA SER A 38 -0.04 -0.66 5.51
C SER A 38 0.41 0.55 6.32
N THR A 39 1.57 0.48 6.95
CA THR A 39 2.18 1.58 7.71
C THR A 39 2.48 2.79 6.82
N ILE A 40 3.03 2.56 5.62
CA ILE A 40 3.33 3.62 4.66
C ILE A 40 2.05 4.28 4.17
N LEU A 41 1.06 3.47 3.75
CA LEU A 41 -0.23 3.96 3.30
C LEU A 41 -0.91 4.84 4.36
N ARG A 42 -0.97 4.37 5.62
CA ARG A 42 -1.54 5.11 6.75
C ARG A 42 -0.77 6.40 7.06
N ALA A 43 0.56 6.40 6.91
CA ALA A 43 1.39 7.59 7.10
C ALA A 43 1.17 8.63 5.99
N ARG A 44 0.98 8.20 4.73
CA ARG A 44 0.78 9.10 3.59
C ARG A 44 -0.63 9.70 3.55
N ALA A 45 -1.66 8.93 3.93
CA ALA A 45 -3.03 9.44 3.95
C ALA A 45 -3.88 8.79 5.06
N PRO A 46 -4.57 9.59 5.91
CA PRO A 46 -5.49 9.08 6.93
C PRO A 46 -6.62 8.20 6.37
N TYR A 47 -6.94 8.36 5.08
CA TYR A 47 -7.87 7.51 4.34
C TYR A 47 -7.61 6.02 4.58
N PHE A 48 -6.35 5.60 4.44
CA PHE A 48 -5.98 4.20 4.52
C PHE A 48 -6.10 3.62 5.93
N SER A 49 -6.07 4.45 6.97
CA SER A 49 -6.33 3.97 8.34
C SER A 49 -7.73 3.39 8.45
N THR A 50 -8.74 4.11 7.95
CA THR A 50 -10.13 3.61 8.00
C THR A 50 -10.36 2.51 6.97
N ALA A 51 -9.84 2.69 5.75
CA ALA A 51 -10.08 1.74 4.66
C ALA A 51 -9.47 0.35 4.94
N LEU A 52 -8.24 0.30 5.47
CA LEU A 52 -7.56 -0.98 5.75
C LEU A 52 -8.16 -1.74 6.93
N ASP A 53 -8.75 -1.02 7.90
CA ASP A 53 -9.38 -1.63 9.08
C ASP A 53 -10.72 -2.31 8.73
N THR A 54 -11.36 -1.91 7.63
CA THR A 54 -12.60 -2.53 7.13
C THR A 54 -12.36 -3.71 6.18
N ASN A 55 -11.12 -3.93 5.74
CA ASN A 55 -10.81 -4.94 4.73
C ASN A 55 -10.66 -6.35 5.30
N LYS A 56 -10.79 -7.33 4.40
CA LYS A 56 -10.47 -8.72 4.72
C LYS A 56 -8.97 -8.87 4.96
N ILE A 57 -8.63 -9.47 6.10
CA ILE A 57 -7.27 -9.91 6.42
C ILE A 57 -7.21 -11.43 6.25
N GLN A 58 -6.20 -11.92 5.54
CA GLN A 58 -5.92 -13.35 5.41
C GLN A 58 -4.42 -13.56 5.48
N ASP A 59 -3.98 -14.48 6.33
CA ASP A 59 -2.57 -14.82 6.56
C ASP A 59 -1.69 -13.60 6.89
N GLY A 60 -2.26 -12.61 7.60
CA GLY A 60 -1.58 -11.37 7.98
C GLY A 60 -1.53 -10.30 6.88
N VAL A 61 -2.10 -10.56 5.70
CA VAL A 61 -2.15 -9.62 4.58
C VAL A 61 -3.55 -9.00 4.45
N HIS A 62 -3.60 -7.68 4.33
CA HIS A 62 -4.82 -6.95 3.98
C HIS A 62 -5.10 -7.09 2.49
N TYR A 63 -6.28 -7.58 2.14
CA TYR A 63 -6.77 -7.59 0.76
C TYR A 63 -7.68 -6.39 0.58
N PHE A 64 -7.13 -5.35 -0.05
CA PHE A 64 -7.83 -4.10 -0.29
C PHE A 64 -8.38 -4.07 -1.72
N GLU A 65 -9.69 -3.88 -1.84
CA GLU A 65 -10.36 -3.67 -3.12
C GLU A 65 -10.95 -2.27 -3.11
N GLU A 66 -10.50 -1.44 -4.03
CA GLU A 66 -10.93 -0.06 -4.17
C GLU A 66 -11.49 0.15 -5.56
N SER A 67 -12.73 0.63 -5.62
CA SER A 67 -13.44 0.84 -6.90
C SER A 67 -13.46 2.30 -7.36
N SER A 68 -13.07 3.23 -6.50
CA SER A 68 -13.05 4.67 -6.80
C SER A 68 -11.73 5.18 -7.38
N ILE A 69 -10.66 4.37 -7.34
CA ILE A 69 -9.31 4.75 -7.78
C ILE A 69 -8.90 3.90 -8.99
N HIS A 70 -8.63 4.55 -10.12
CA HIS A 70 -8.17 3.89 -11.35
C HIS A 70 -6.77 3.30 -11.19
N SER A 71 -6.49 2.16 -11.83
CA SER A 71 -5.23 1.42 -11.67
C SER A 71 -3.97 2.24 -11.93
N THR A 72 -4.06 3.26 -12.78
CA THR A 72 -2.93 4.12 -13.16
C THR A 72 -2.53 5.09 -12.05
N VAL A 73 -3.34 5.27 -11.02
CA VAL A 73 -3.07 6.19 -9.90
C VAL A 73 -2.25 5.50 -8.81
N TRP A 74 -2.35 4.18 -8.66
CA TRP A 74 -1.62 3.44 -7.62
C TRP A 74 -0.11 3.65 -7.62
N PRO A 75 0.61 3.67 -8.77
CA PRO A 75 2.05 3.96 -8.78
C PRO A 75 2.46 5.37 -8.33
N VAL A 76 1.50 6.28 -8.08
CA VAL A 76 1.76 7.62 -7.53
C VAL A 76 1.54 7.62 -6.01
N ILE A 77 0.61 6.79 -5.53
CA ILE A 77 0.24 6.64 -4.12
C ILE A 77 1.18 5.68 -3.39
N LEU A 78 1.58 4.61 -4.08
CA LEU A 78 2.63 3.67 -3.69
C LEU A 78 3.95 4.30 -4.11
#